data_AF-A0A356VZQ9-F1
#
_entry.id   AF-A0A356VZQ9-F1
#
_cell.length_a   1.000
_cell.length_b   1.000
_cell.length_c   1.000
_cell.angle_alpha   90.00
_cell.angle_beta   90.00
_cell.angle_gamma   90.00
#
_symmetry.space_group_name_H-M   'P 1'
#
loop_
_entity.id
_entity.type
_entity.pdbx_description
1 polymer ?
#
loop_
_entity_poly.entity_id
_entity_poly.type
_entity_poly.pdbx_seq_one_letter_code
_entity_poly.pdbx_strand_id
1 'polypeptide(L)' 'IIRYGVCKNLRFLGVKIDPILNNRYIHGKEGRISTPDSSVAVYVINTNEELVIARDTKEIVERLNYATTPDRTDVVMEDV' A
#
# COMPACT_ATOMS: atom_id res chain seq x y z
N ILE A 1 11.14 -8.70 14.23
CA ILE A 1 12.11 -8.09 15.18
C ILE A 1 12.06 -6.57 15.13
N ILE A 2 12.31 -5.93 13.98
CA ILE A 2 12.34 -4.45 13.84
C ILE A 2 11.06 -3.76 14.35
N ARG A 3 9.88 -4.13 13.81
CA ARG A 3 8.59 -3.53 14.20
C ARG A 3 8.35 -3.53 15.70
N TYR A 4 8.57 -4.68 16.35
CA TYR A 4 8.37 -4.83 17.79
C TYR A 4 9.37 -3.97 18.60
N GLY A 5 10.64 -3.94 18.20
CA GLY A 5 11.67 -3.14 18.86
C GLY A 5 11.35 -1.64 18.82
N VAL A 6 10.98 -1.12 17.64
CA VAL A 6 10.60 0.28 17.46
C VAL A 6 9.35 0.61 18.28
N CYS A 7 8.27 -0.19 18.14
CA CYS A 7 7.01 0.10 18.81
C CYS A 7 7.07 -0.07 20.33
N LYS A 8 7.98 -0.90 20.87
CA LYS A 8 8.21 -1.02 22.32
C LYS A 8 8.66 0.32 22.92
N ASN A 9 9.43 1.11 22.19
CA ASN A 9 9.88 2.43 22.63
C ASN A 9 8.76 3.48 22.57
N LEU A 10 7.65 3.20 21.88
CA LEU A 10 6.49 4.10 21.74
C LEU A 10 5.39 3.82 22.78
N ARG A 11 5.64 2.98 23.78
CA ARG A 11 4.66 2.67 24.85
C ARG A 11 4.18 3.90 25.61
N PHE A 12 5.02 4.91 25.77
CA PHE A 12 4.64 6.17 26.43
C PHE A 12 3.59 6.98 25.64
N LEU A 13 3.47 6.74 24.33
CA LEU A 13 2.40 7.27 23.47
C LEU A 13 1.15 6.37 23.47
N GLY A 14 1.15 5.28 24.23
CA GLY A 14 0.04 4.35 24.35
C GLY A 14 0.00 3.23 23.29
N VAL A 15 1.11 3.01 22.58
CA VAL A 15 1.25 1.86 21.65
C VAL A 15 1.41 0.56 22.43
N LYS A 16 0.54 -0.43 22.13
CA LYS A 16 0.63 -1.81 22.63
C LYS A 16 0.55 -2.78 21.44
N ILE A 17 1.62 -3.55 21.22
CA ILE A 17 1.72 -4.51 20.11
C ILE A 17 1.38 -5.92 20.57
N ASP A 18 0.60 -6.64 19.76
CA ASP A 18 0.41 -8.07 19.87
C ASP A 18 1.60 -8.79 19.18
N PRO A 19 2.45 -9.53 19.91
CA PRO A 19 3.63 -10.17 19.34
C PRO A 19 3.28 -11.33 18.40
N ILE A 20 2.14 -12.00 18.59
CA ILE A 20 1.68 -13.11 17.75
C ILE A 20 1.22 -12.56 16.40
N LEU A 21 0.36 -11.53 16.41
CA LEU A 21 -0.08 -10.86 15.18
C LEU A 21 1.11 -10.22 14.46
N ASN A 22 1.99 -9.52 15.19
CA ASN A 22 3.20 -8.95 14.59
C ASN A 22 4.06 -10.00 13.88
N ASN A 23 4.20 -11.22 14.40
CA ASN A 23 5.00 -12.27 13.76
C ASN A 23 4.25 -12.97 12.62
N ARG A 24 2.92 -13.02 12.67
CA ARG A 24 2.08 -13.61 11.61
C ARG A 24 2.01 -12.75 10.35
N TYR A 25 2.14 -11.44 10.47
CA TYR A 25 1.93 -10.47 9.39
C TYR A 25 3.25 -10.18 8.67
N ILE A 26 3.70 -11.17 7.91
CA ILE A 26 4.92 -11.18 7.10
C ILE A 26 4.58 -11.73 5.71
N HIS A 27 5.50 -11.58 4.75
CA HIS A 27 5.36 -12.10 3.38
C HIS A 27 4.05 -11.67 2.69
N GLY A 28 3.78 -10.36 2.66
CA GLY A 28 2.61 -9.81 1.99
C GLY A 28 1.31 -9.88 2.79
N LYS A 29 1.31 -10.37 4.03
CA LYS A 29 0.13 -10.32 4.91
C LYS A 29 -0.02 -8.95 5.57
N GLU A 30 -1.24 -8.43 5.54
CA GLU A 30 -1.60 -7.10 6.05
C GLU A 30 -2.63 -7.13 7.18
N GLY A 31 -2.63 -6.06 7.96
CA GLY A 31 -3.68 -5.70 8.93
C GLY A 31 -3.11 -5.33 10.31
N ARG A 32 -3.99 -5.33 11.31
CA ARG A 32 -3.71 -4.73 12.63
C ARG A 32 -2.77 -5.61 13.46
N ILE A 33 -1.72 -5.00 14.01
CA ILE A 33 -0.75 -5.66 14.92
C ILE A 33 -0.76 -5.08 16.34
N SER A 34 -1.57 -4.05 16.59
CA SER A 34 -1.79 -3.51 17.93
C SER A 34 -2.88 -4.28 18.67
N THR A 35 -2.76 -4.37 20.00
CA THR A 35 -3.80 -5.00 20.83
C THR A 35 -5.09 -4.15 20.80
N PRO A 36 -6.26 -4.74 21.12
CA PRO A 36 -7.53 -4.01 21.15
C PRO A 36 -7.52 -2.81 22.12
N ASP A 37 -6.78 -2.91 23.21
CA ASP A 37 -6.64 -1.91 24.28
C ASP A 37 -5.46 -0.92 24.06
N SER A 38 -4.83 -0.96 22.89
CA SER A 38 -3.86 0.07 22.46
C SER A 38 -4.61 1.36 22.11
N SER A 39 -4.21 2.50 22.67
CA SER A 39 -4.82 3.80 22.33
C SER A 39 -4.40 4.27 20.94
N VAL A 40 -3.27 3.78 20.45
CA VAL A 40 -2.77 4.03 19.09
C VAL A 40 -2.86 2.73 18.29
N ALA A 41 -3.55 2.76 17.16
CA ALA A 41 -3.65 1.63 16.27
C ALA A 41 -2.39 1.53 15.39
N VAL A 42 -1.82 0.32 15.29
CA VAL A 42 -0.65 0.01 14.46
C VAL A 42 -1.00 -1.10 13.47
N TYR A 43 -0.63 -0.90 12.21
CA TYR A 43 -0.94 -1.79 11.09
C TYR A 43 0.33 -2.14 10.29
N VAL A 44 0.29 -3.31 9.64
CA VAL A 44 1.17 -3.65 8.52
C VAL A 44 0.33 -3.50 7.25
N ILE A 45 0.72 -2.60 6.37
CA ILE A 45 0.10 -2.38 5.05
C ILE A 45 1.22 -2.51 4.03
N ASN A 46 1.07 -3.38 3.04
CA ASN A 46 2.04 -3.44 1.96
C ASN A 46 1.81 -2.24 1.05
N THR A 47 2.89 -1.62 0.65
CA THR A 47 2.83 -0.65 -0.43
C THR A 47 2.63 -1.38 -1.77
N ASN A 48 2.04 -0.68 -2.73
CA ASN A 48 2.00 -1.09 -4.13
C ASN A 48 2.19 0.17 -4.96
N GLU A 49 3.46 0.52 -5.18
CA GLU A 49 3.87 1.77 -5.81
C GLU A 49 3.46 1.78 -7.29
N GLU A 50 3.56 0.63 -7.96
CA GLU A 50 3.14 0.46 -9.35
C GLU A 50 1.64 0.73 -9.54
N LEU A 51 0.80 0.32 -8.59
CA LEU A 51 -0.63 0.60 -8.62
C LEU A 51 -0.94 2.09 -8.44
N VAL A 52 -0.20 2.79 -7.58
CA VAL A 52 -0.36 4.25 -7.41
C VAL A 52 0.06 4.95 -8.70
N ILE A 53 1.23 4.62 -9.25
CA ILE A 53 1.70 5.17 -10.52
C ILE A 53 0.70 4.93 -11.65
N ALA A 54 0.16 3.71 -11.77
CA ALA A 54 -0.81 3.37 -12.81
C ALA A 54 -2.12 4.16 -12.65
N ARG A 55 -2.60 4.34 -11.43
CA ARG A 55 -3.82 5.14 -11.13
C ARG A 55 -3.61 6.60 -11.48
N ASP A 56 -2.50 7.18 -11.05
CA ASP A 56 -2.16 8.58 -11.35
C ASP A 56 -1.99 8.78 -12.85
N THR A 57 -1.30 7.86 -13.53
CA THR A 57 -1.13 7.89 -14.99
C THR A 57 -2.48 7.87 -15.70
N LYS A 58 -3.38 6.96 -15.30
CA LYS A 58 -4.74 6.88 -15.85
C LYS A 58 -5.50 8.19 -15.64
N GLU A 59 -5.52 8.71 -14.42
CA GLU A 59 -6.22 9.95 -14.07
C GLU A 59 -5.70 11.16 -14.86
N ILE A 60 -4.38 11.25 -15.05
CA ILE A 60 -3.75 12.30 -15.85
C ILE A 60 -4.16 12.16 -17.32
N VAL A 61 -4.05 10.96 -17.90
CA VAL A 61 -4.38 10.70 -19.31
C VAL A 61 -5.85 10.99 -19.61
N GLU A 62 -6.78 10.59 -18.72
CA GLU A 62 -8.22 10.85 -18.88
C GLU A 62 -8.57 12.35 -18.86
N ARG A 63 -7.76 13.19 -18.20
CA ARG A 63 -7.96 14.65 -18.15
C ARG A 63 -7.38 15.39 -19.35
N LEU A 64 -6.58 14.74 -20.18
CA LEU A 64 -5.91 15.40 -21.30
C LEU A 64 -6.83 15.43 -22.53
N ASN A 65 -7.19 16.62 -22.99
CA ASN A 65 -8.07 16.84 -24.16
C ASN A 65 -7.53 16.26 -25.49
N TYR A 66 -6.26 15.87 -25.59
CA TYR A 66 -5.77 15.19 -26.79
C TYR A 66 -6.16 13.70 -26.83
N ALA A 67 -6.45 13.09 -25.67
CA ALA A 67 -6.87 11.70 -25.56
C ALA A 67 -8.35 11.47 -25.94
N THR A 68 -9.12 12.52 -26.16
CA THR A 68 -10.49 12.44 -26.72
C THR A 68 -10.51 12.37 -28.24
N THR A 69 -9.35 12.50 -28.90
CA THR A 69 -9.22 12.26 -30.34
C THR A 69 -9.38 10.76 -30.59
N PRO A 70 -10.09 10.32 -31.66
CA PRO A 70 -10.19 8.90 -31.99
C PRO A 70 -8.81 8.26 -32.05
N ASP A 71 -8.68 7.09 -31.44
CA ASP A 71 -7.46 6.31 -31.51
C ASP A 71 -7.12 6.03 -32.99
N ARG A 72 -5.96 6.51 -33.43
CA ARG A 72 -5.42 6.31 -34.79
C ARG A 72 -4.31 5.28 -34.80
N THR A 73 -4.16 4.52 -33.72
CA THR A 73 -3.15 3.46 -33.65
C THR A 73 -3.55 2.34 -34.60
N ASP A 74 -2.92 2.32 -35.77
CA ASP A 74 -2.98 1.17 -36.67
C ASP A 74 -2.13 0.04 -36.05
N VAL A 75 -2.79 -0.87 -35.32
CA VAL A 75 -2.13 -2.05 -34.75
C VAL A 75 -1.79 -3.00 -35.91
N VAL A 76 -0.51 -3.00 -36.30
CA VAL A 76 0.01 -3.98 -37.26
C VAL A 76 0.19 -5.31 -36.50
N MET A 77 -0.62 -6.30 -36.83
CA MET A 77 -0.69 -7.60 -36.13
C MET A 77 0.59 -8.44 -36.24
N GLU A 78 1.61 -7.98 -36.97
CA GLU A 78 2.86 -8.70 -37.22
C GLU A 78 3.91 -8.46 -36.10
N ASP A 79 3.75 -7.41 -35.28
CA ASP A 79 4.68 -7.03 -34.22
C ASP A 79 4.26 -7.48 -32.80
N VAL A 80 3.30 -8.41 -32.69
CA VAL A 80 2.85 -9.03 -31.42
C VAL A 80 3.47 -10.41 -31.22
#